data_AF-A0A925RK29-F1
#
_entry.id   AF-A0A925RK29-F1
#
_cell.length_a   1.000
_cell.length_b   1.000
_cell.length_c   1.000
_cell.angle_alpha   90.00
_cell.angle_beta   90.00
_cell.angle_gamma   90.00
#
_symmetry.space_group_name_H-M   'P 1'
#
loop_
_entity.id
_entity.type
_entity.pdbx_description
1 polymer ?
#
loop_
_entity_poly.entity_id
_entity_poly.type
_entity_poly.pdbx_seq_one_letter_code
_entity_poly.pdbx_strand_id
1 'polypeptide(L)'
;MTDSLLSWRRALVAAALLGLGLPAQAQTGDYIVAVVNQELVTAGELQQRLARIRDDAGRSRQPLPPPATLRKQVLDSLIDERVLVTNARENGARIEEPELDRAVANIANQNQLTLAQLRERLRLEGQTYAKFRDNLRDQMMVERLREREVLNRIRVSDADIDDLIEKRRAAAGAGAEINVAQILVSLPEGASDAVVGERRA
;
A
#
# COMPACT_ATOMS: atom_id res chain seq x y z
N MET A 1 -49.05 36.90 -72.82
CA MET A 1 -49.36 38.25 -72.28
C MET A 1 -50.57 38.07 -71.39
N THR A 2 -50.51 38.58 -70.15
CA THR A 2 -51.58 38.65 -69.12
C THR A 2 -52.10 37.29 -68.60
N ASP A 3 -52.40 37.01 -67.33
CA ASP A 3 -52.31 37.61 -65.99
C ASP A 3 -52.66 36.43 -65.04
N SER A 4 -51.93 36.17 -63.95
CA SER A 4 -52.27 36.54 -62.58
C SER A 4 -53.57 35.95 -61.99
N LEU A 5 -53.44 35.44 -60.75
CA LEU A 5 -54.46 35.19 -59.70
C LEU A 5 -55.07 33.77 -59.60
N LEU A 6 -54.67 32.98 -58.59
CA LEU A 6 -55.42 32.84 -57.33
C LEU A 6 -54.74 31.92 -56.29
N SER A 7 -54.41 32.53 -55.15
CA SER A 7 -54.58 32.05 -53.76
C SER A 7 -54.32 30.59 -53.37
N TRP A 8 -53.37 30.40 -52.44
CA TRP A 8 -53.51 29.50 -51.27
C TRP A 8 -52.32 29.68 -50.32
N ARG A 9 -52.45 30.62 -49.37
CA ARG A 9 -52.60 30.33 -47.92
C ARG A 9 -51.42 29.60 -47.28
N ARG A 10 -50.50 30.42 -46.74
CA ARG A 10 -49.80 30.32 -45.45
C ARG A 10 -49.63 28.91 -44.85
N ALA A 11 -48.38 28.47 -44.76
CA ALA A 11 -47.91 27.59 -43.69
C ALA A 11 -46.56 28.13 -43.16
N LEU A 12 -46.64 28.84 -42.03
CA LEU A 12 -45.52 29.05 -41.11
C LEU A 12 -45.54 27.87 -40.14
N VAL A 13 -44.45 27.10 -40.00
CA VAL A 13 -44.14 26.41 -38.75
C VAL A 13 -42.62 26.39 -38.53
N ALA A 14 -42.26 26.84 -37.34
CA ALA A 14 -40.94 27.05 -36.77
C ALA A 14 -40.01 25.82 -36.81
N ALA A 15 -38.75 26.06 -37.19
CA ALA A 15 -37.64 25.15 -36.90
C ALA A 15 -37.31 25.24 -35.40
N ALA A 16 -37.78 24.26 -34.63
CA ALA A 16 -37.45 24.12 -33.21
C ALA A 16 -36.00 23.61 -33.06
N LEU A 17 -35.12 24.48 -32.57
CA LEU A 17 -33.81 24.13 -32.05
C LEU A 17 -33.98 23.26 -30.79
N LEU A 18 -33.92 21.94 -30.96
CA LEU A 18 -33.78 20.99 -29.86
C LEU A 18 -32.35 21.10 -29.30
N GLY A 19 -32.19 21.95 -28.30
CA GLY A 19 -31.02 21.92 -27.41
C GLY A 19 -31.03 20.62 -26.61
N LEU A 20 -30.26 19.64 -27.06
CA LEU A 20 -29.89 18.48 -26.26
C LEU A 20 -29.00 18.96 -25.12
N GLY A 21 -29.62 19.27 -23.97
CA GLY A 21 -28.91 19.46 -22.72
C GLY A 21 -28.19 18.16 -22.37
N LEU A 22 -26.86 18.15 -22.50
CA LEU A 22 -26.04 17.08 -21.96
C LEU A 22 -26.32 17.02 -20.44
N PRO A 23 -26.57 15.84 -19.86
CA PRO A 23 -26.63 15.74 -18.41
C PRO A 23 -25.23 16.10 -17.90
N ALA A 24 -25.12 17.29 -17.32
CA ALA A 24 -23.96 17.63 -16.52
C ALA A 24 -23.93 16.63 -15.37
N GLN A 25 -23.05 15.63 -15.46
CA GLN A 25 -22.80 14.76 -14.32
C GLN A 25 -22.36 15.66 -13.18
N ALA A 26 -23.20 15.76 -12.16
CA ALA A 26 -22.89 16.45 -10.93
C ALA A 26 -21.64 15.75 -10.36
N GLN A 27 -20.48 16.36 -10.56
CA GLN A 27 -19.27 15.99 -9.83
C GLN A 27 -19.58 16.23 -8.38
N THR A 28 -19.89 15.15 -7.66
CA THR A 28 -20.06 15.19 -6.22
C THR A 28 -18.73 15.70 -5.67
N GLY A 29 -18.73 16.87 -5.05
CA GLY A 29 -17.54 17.41 -4.41
C GLY A 29 -16.95 16.39 -3.44
N ASP A 30 -15.62 16.37 -3.32
CA ASP A 30 -14.96 15.50 -2.36
C ASP A 30 -15.50 15.80 -0.95
N TYR A 31 -15.91 14.75 -0.23
CA TYR A 31 -16.54 14.88 1.08
C TYR A 31 -15.65 14.28 2.18
N ILE A 32 -15.88 14.73 3.41
CA ILE A 32 -15.12 14.30 4.57
C ILE A 32 -15.68 12.97 5.07
N VAL A 33 -14.81 11.96 5.20
CA VAL A 33 -15.18 10.64 5.74
C VAL A 33 -14.87 10.56 7.24
N ALA A 34 -13.81 11.24 7.68
CA ALA A 34 -13.44 11.32 9.09
C ALA A 34 -12.73 12.64 9.40
N VAL A 35 -12.85 13.09 10.65
CA VAL A 35 -12.11 14.22 11.22
C VAL A 35 -11.21 13.68 12.31
N VAL A 36 -9.92 13.97 12.23
CA VAL A 36 -8.89 13.48 13.15
C VAL A 36 -8.15 14.68 13.72
N ASN A 37 -8.43 15.01 14.98
CA ASN A 37 -7.96 16.23 15.62
C ASN A 37 -8.32 17.49 14.80
N GLN A 38 -7.33 18.06 14.11
CA GLN A 38 -7.44 19.27 13.30
C GLN A 38 -7.33 18.98 11.80
N GLU A 39 -7.15 17.72 11.40
CA GLU A 39 -6.97 17.31 10.02
C GLU A 39 -8.15 16.45 9.52
N LEU A 40 -8.35 16.43 8.20
CA LEU A 40 -9.48 15.80 7.54
C LEU A 40 -9.01 14.61 6.72
N VAL A 41 -9.79 13.54 6.71
CA VAL A 41 -9.63 12.41 5.79
C VAL A 41 -10.78 12.45 4.79
N THR A 42 -10.45 12.58 3.50
CA THR A 42 -11.46 12.75 2.44
C THR A 42 -11.81 11.44 1.74
N ALA A 43 -12.95 11.44 1.04
CA ALA A 43 -13.39 10.29 0.26
C ALA A 43 -12.45 10.02 -0.92
N GLY A 44 -11.91 11.07 -1.54
CA GLY A 44 -10.91 10.98 -2.60
C GLY A 44 -9.63 10.28 -2.13
N GLU A 45 -9.10 10.64 -0.97
CA GLU A 45 -7.91 9.99 -0.38
C GLU A 45 -8.16 8.48 -0.13
N LEU A 46 -9.30 8.14 0.46
CA LEU A 46 -9.70 6.76 0.71
C LEU A 46 -9.82 5.95 -0.59
N GLN A 47 -10.47 6.51 -1.61
CA GLN A 47 -10.62 5.87 -2.91
C GLN A 47 -9.27 5.67 -3.61
N GLN A 48 -8.39 6.68 -3.57
CA GLN A 48 -7.06 6.59 -4.17
C GLN A 48 -6.19 5.53 -3.47
N ARG A 49 -6.29 5.41 -2.13
CA ARG A 49 -5.57 4.37 -1.39
C ARG A 49 -6.11 2.98 -1.68
N LEU A 50 -7.43 2.82 -1.80
CA LEU A 50 -8.07 1.57 -2.19
C LEU A 50 -7.69 1.12 -3.60
N ALA A 51 -7.65 2.05 -4.56
CA ALA A 51 -7.25 1.75 -5.94
C ALA A 51 -5.81 1.22 -5.98
N ARG A 52 -4.88 1.91 -5.31
CA ARG A 52 -3.47 1.46 -5.23
C ARG A 52 -3.32 0.07 -4.64
N ILE A 53 -3.97 -0.22 -3.51
CA ILE A 53 -3.89 -1.54 -2.87
C ILE A 53 -4.45 -2.64 -3.78
N ARG A 54 -5.51 -2.35 -4.54
CA ARG A 54 -6.08 -3.31 -5.50
C ARG A 54 -5.14 -3.57 -6.68
N ASP A 55 -4.53 -2.52 -7.22
CA ASP A 55 -3.56 -2.62 -8.31
C ASP A 55 -2.34 -3.45 -7.89
N ASP A 56 -1.82 -3.19 -6.69
CA ASP A 56 -0.67 -3.90 -6.14
C ASP A 56 -1.00 -5.37 -5.84
N ALA A 57 -2.16 -5.66 -5.26
CA ALA A 57 -2.61 -7.03 -5.03
C ALA A 57 -2.85 -7.80 -6.34
N GLY A 58 -3.35 -7.12 -7.38
CA GLY A 58 -3.48 -7.68 -8.72
C GLY A 58 -2.13 -8.09 -9.31
N ARG A 59 -1.08 -7.30 -9.09
CA ARG A 59 0.30 -7.60 -9.53
C ARG A 59 0.93 -8.74 -8.73
N SER A 60 0.73 -8.75 -7.40
CA SER A 60 1.32 -9.77 -6.51
C SER A 60 0.51 -11.06 -6.41
N ARG A 61 -0.68 -11.13 -7.04
CA ARG A 61 -1.63 -12.25 -6.96
C ARG A 61 -2.02 -12.60 -5.52
N GLN A 62 -2.08 -11.60 -4.65
CA GLN A 62 -2.45 -11.78 -3.25
C GLN A 62 -3.97 -11.68 -3.09
N PRO A 63 -4.62 -12.58 -2.33
CA PRO A 63 -6.05 -12.49 -2.07
C PRO A 63 -6.36 -11.24 -1.25
N LEU A 64 -7.36 -10.48 -1.69
CA LEU A 64 -7.85 -9.30 -0.97
C LEU A 64 -8.98 -9.67 0.00
N PRO A 65 -9.06 -9.01 1.17
CA PRO A 65 -10.22 -9.10 2.05
C PRO A 65 -11.51 -8.64 1.34
N PRO A 66 -12.69 -9.00 1.89
CA PRO A 66 -13.96 -8.50 1.38
C PRO A 66 -13.98 -6.96 1.27
N PRO A 67 -14.64 -6.37 0.25
CA PRO A 67 -14.55 -4.93 -0.02
C PRO A 67 -14.91 -4.03 1.17
N ALA A 68 -15.87 -4.43 2.00
CA ALA A 68 -16.27 -3.69 3.20
C ALA A 68 -15.17 -3.69 4.27
N THR A 69 -14.58 -4.86 4.53
CA THR A 69 -13.46 -5.01 5.47
C THR A 69 -12.22 -4.26 4.98
N LEU A 70 -11.89 -4.38 3.70
CA LEU A 70 -10.78 -3.67 3.10
C LEU A 70 -10.97 -2.14 3.21
N ARG A 71 -12.17 -1.63 2.89
CA ARG A 71 -12.48 -0.21 3.02
C ARG A 71 -12.30 0.28 4.46
N LYS A 72 -12.78 -0.51 5.44
CA LYS A 72 -12.61 -0.19 6.86
C LYS A 72 -11.12 -0.16 7.25
N GLN A 73 -10.36 -1.19 6.91
CA GLN A 73 -8.92 -1.27 7.20
C GLN A 73 -8.14 -0.10 6.59
N VAL A 74 -8.48 0.30 5.36
CA VAL A 74 -7.84 1.45 4.72
C VAL A 74 -8.22 2.76 5.41
N LEU A 75 -9.49 2.93 5.82
CA LEU A 75 -9.91 4.10 6.58
C LEU A 75 -9.18 4.17 7.92
N ASP A 76 -9.15 3.07 8.67
CA ASP A 76 -8.44 2.96 9.96
C ASP A 76 -6.95 3.30 9.77
N SER A 77 -6.31 2.75 8.72
CA SER A 77 -4.92 3.09 8.38
C SER A 77 -4.70 4.56 8.04
N LEU A 78 -5.65 5.21 7.36
CA LEU A 78 -5.55 6.65 7.04
C LEU A 78 -5.74 7.51 8.29
N ILE A 79 -6.60 7.08 9.21
CA ILE A 79 -6.80 7.73 10.51
C ILE A 79 -5.50 7.64 11.33
N ASP A 80 -4.92 6.44 11.44
CA ASP A 80 -3.67 6.22 12.17
C ASP A 80 -2.51 7.04 11.59
N GLU A 81 -2.37 7.05 10.26
CA GLU A 81 -1.39 7.88 9.55
C GLU A 81 -1.58 9.36 9.90
N ARG A 82 -2.84 9.83 9.93
CA ARG A 82 -3.15 11.21 10.26
C ARG A 82 -2.81 11.55 11.71
N VAL A 83 -3.16 10.68 12.66
CA VAL A 83 -2.80 10.85 14.08
C VAL A 83 -1.28 10.98 14.25
N LEU A 84 -0.52 10.10 13.60
CA LEU A 84 0.94 10.09 13.71
C LEU A 84 1.56 11.36 13.12
N VAL A 85 1.12 11.80 11.95
CA VAL A 85 1.63 13.01 11.31
C VAL A 85 1.30 14.25 12.14
N THR A 86 0.06 14.39 12.61
CA THR A 86 -0.33 15.51 13.49
C THR A 86 0.51 15.51 14.76
N ASN A 87 0.65 14.37 15.43
CA ASN A 87 1.46 14.27 16.65
C ASN A 87 2.94 14.59 16.38
N ALA A 88 3.50 14.15 15.26
CA ALA A 88 4.87 14.43 14.87
C ALA A 88 5.11 15.89 14.51
N ARG A 89 4.13 16.60 13.93
CA ARG A 89 4.22 18.05 13.71
C ARG A 89 4.19 18.85 15.01
N GLU A 90 3.39 18.40 15.99
CA GLU A 90 3.25 19.06 17.29
C GLU A 90 4.43 18.77 18.24
N ASN A 91 4.97 17.55 18.23
CA ASN A 91 5.93 17.06 19.23
C ASN A 91 7.28 16.61 18.65
N GLY A 92 7.40 16.59 17.33
CA GLY A 92 8.59 16.12 16.62
C GLY A 92 9.65 17.20 16.47
N ALA A 93 10.89 16.76 16.24
CA ALA A 93 11.99 17.64 15.91
C ALA A 93 11.84 18.14 14.47
N ARG A 94 12.10 19.43 14.25
CA ARG A 94 12.10 20.03 12.91
C ARG A 94 13.11 19.32 12.00
N ILE A 95 12.70 19.05 10.76
CA ILE A 95 13.61 18.55 9.73
C ILE A 95 14.23 19.76 9.02
N GLU A 96 15.55 19.81 9.01
CA GLU A 96 16.31 20.87 8.33
C GLU A 96 16.36 20.59 6.82
N GLU A 97 16.32 21.64 6.00
CA GLU A 97 16.39 21.54 4.53
C GLU A 97 17.56 20.70 3.99
N PRO A 98 18.82 20.83 4.47
CA PRO A 98 19.92 20.00 3.98
C PRO A 98 19.73 18.51 4.25
N GLU A 99 18.99 18.14 5.29
CA GLU A 99 18.68 16.75 5.59
C GLU A 99 17.60 16.21 4.65
N LEU A 100 16.56 17.02 4.41
CA LEU A 100 15.53 16.70 3.44
C LEU A 100 16.12 16.52 2.03
N ASP A 101 17.06 17.38 1.63
CA ASP A 101 17.75 17.26 0.34
C ASP A 101 18.52 15.95 0.20
N ARG A 102 19.22 15.52 1.25
CA ARG A 102 19.89 14.21 1.27
C ARG A 102 18.89 13.07 1.18
N ALA A 103 17.77 13.15 1.89
CA ALA A 103 16.72 12.14 1.82
C ALA A 103 16.13 12.03 0.40
N VAL A 104 15.86 13.16 -0.27
CA VAL A 104 15.40 13.18 -1.67
C VAL A 104 16.44 12.55 -2.60
N ALA A 105 17.72 12.90 -2.44
CA ALA A 105 18.79 12.33 -3.25
C ALA A 105 18.92 10.81 -3.05
N ASN A 106 18.76 10.33 -1.82
CA ASN A 106 18.76 8.91 -1.50
C ASN A 106 17.60 8.17 -2.18
N ILE A 107 16.40 8.73 -2.16
CA ILE A 107 15.24 8.15 -2.86
C ILE A 107 15.47 8.10 -4.37
N ALA A 108 16.01 9.17 -4.95
CA ALA A 108 16.36 9.20 -6.37
C ALA A 108 17.35 8.08 -6.71
N ASN A 109 18.43 7.96 -5.92
CA ASN A 109 19.46 6.92 -6.10
C ASN A 109 18.89 5.50 -5.94
N GLN A 110 18.01 5.25 -4.96
CA GLN A 110 17.37 3.95 -4.77
C GLN A 110 16.50 3.54 -5.97
N ASN A 111 15.87 4.51 -6.63
CA ASN A 111 15.09 4.29 -7.84
C ASN A 111 15.94 4.33 -9.11
N GLN A 112 17.27 4.47 -9.00
CA GLN A 112 18.21 4.62 -10.12
C GLN A 112 17.86 5.81 -11.03
N LEU A 113 17.32 6.88 -10.44
CA LEU A 113 16.91 8.10 -11.12
C LEU A 113 17.83 9.26 -10.73
N THR A 114 18.05 10.16 -11.67
CA THR A 114 18.56 11.50 -11.36
C THR A 114 17.47 12.36 -10.72
N LEU A 115 17.84 13.44 -10.02
CA LEU A 115 16.87 14.38 -9.45
C LEU A 115 15.94 15.01 -10.51
N ALA A 116 16.46 15.26 -11.71
CA ALA A 116 15.67 15.79 -12.82
C ALA A 116 14.64 14.76 -13.31
N GLN A 117 15.04 13.49 -13.46
CA GLN A 117 14.12 12.41 -13.84
C GLN A 117 13.08 12.13 -12.76
N LEU A 118 13.45 12.21 -11.48
CA LEU A 118 12.50 12.07 -10.37
C LEU A 118 11.40 13.15 -10.45
N ARG A 119 11.77 14.41 -10.69
CA ARG A 119 10.80 15.51 -10.84
C ARG A 119 9.84 15.28 -12.01
N GLU A 120 10.35 14.84 -13.15
CA GLU A 120 9.51 14.56 -14.31
C GLU A 120 8.56 13.39 -14.06
N ARG A 121 9.05 12.33 -13.41
CA ARG A 121 8.21 11.20 -13.00
C ARG A 121 7.08 11.63 -12.06
N LEU A 122 7.39 12.43 -11.04
CA LEU A 122 6.37 12.96 -10.11
C LEU A 122 5.32 13.78 -10.86
N ARG A 123 5.74 14.59 -11.85
CA ARG A 123 4.82 15.36 -12.71
C ARG A 123 3.88 14.45 -13.51
N LEU A 124 4.40 13.37 -14.07
CA LEU A 124 3.59 12.36 -14.78
C LEU A 124 2.59 11.65 -13.86
N GLU A 125 2.97 11.45 -12.59
CA GLU A 125 2.10 10.89 -11.54
C GLU A 125 1.13 11.94 -10.94
N GLY A 126 1.16 13.18 -11.43
CA GLY A 126 0.26 14.26 -10.98
C GLY A 126 0.65 14.89 -9.63
N GLN A 127 1.88 14.65 -9.15
CA GLN A 127 2.39 15.20 -7.89
C GLN A 127 3.42 16.31 -8.15
N THR A 128 3.29 17.43 -7.45
CA THR A 128 4.30 18.50 -7.51
C THR A 128 5.52 18.14 -6.66
N TYR A 129 6.69 18.61 -7.08
CA TYR A 129 7.93 18.38 -6.33
C TYR A 129 7.87 18.96 -4.90
N ALA A 130 7.19 20.10 -4.71
CA ALA A 130 6.95 20.68 -3.39
C ALA A 130 6.11 19.75 -2.50
N LYS A 131 4.97 19.26 -3.00
CA LYS A 131 4.13 18.32 -2.25
C LYS A 131 4.86 17.02 -1.92
N PHE A 132 5.71 16.53 -2.82
CA PHE A 132 6.56 15.38 -2.54
C PHE A 132 7.53 15.65 -1.39
N ARG A 133 8.22 16.79 -1.40
CA ARG A 133 9.13 17.20 -0.32
C ARG A 133 8.41 17.34 1.01
N ASP A 134 7.22 17.92 1.01
CA ASP A 134 6.42 18.11 2.22
C ASP A 134 5.98 16.76 2.80
N ASN A 135 5.49 15.85 1.97
CA ASN A 135 5.16 14.50 2.38
C ASN A 135 6.38 13.75 2.94
N LEU A 136 7.55 13.89 2.29
CA LEU A 136 8.78 13.27 2.77
C LEU A 136 9.22 13.86 4.11
N ARG A 137 9.05 15.17 4.30
CA ARG A 137 9.31 15.83 5.58
C ARG A 137 8.42 15.26 6.68
N ASP A 138 7.12 15.10 6.41
CA ASP A 138 6.19 14.50 7.36
C ASP A 138 6.59 13.07 7.73
N GLN A 139 6.96 12.25 6.74
CA GLN A 139 7.46 10.89 6.97
C GLN A 139 8.71 10.89 7.87
N MET A 140 9.68 11.76 7.60
CA MET A 140 10.88 11.88 8.43
C MET A 140 10.55 12.31 9.87
N MET A 141 9.56 13.19 10.07
CA MET A 141 9.12 13.59 11.41
C MET A 141 8.49 12.42 12.17
N VAL A 142 7.63 11.65 11.52
CA VAL A 142 7.00 10.45 12.11
C VAL A 142 8.05 9.40 12.48
N GLU A 143 9.03 9.18 11.62
CA GLU A 143 10.13 8.24 11.86
C GLU A 143 10.96 8.63 13.08
N ARG A 144 11.37 9.90 13.20
CA ARG A 144 12.09 10.38 14.39
C ARG A 144 11.27 10.27 15.67
N LEU A 145 9.98 10.58 15.59
CA LEU A 145 9.07 10.43 16.74
C LEU A 145 9.01 8.96 17.17
N ARG A 146 8.89 8.04 16.20
CA ARG A 146 8.87 6.60 16.47
C ARG A 146 10.17 6.15 17.13
N GLU A 147 11.32 6.56 16.61
CA GLU A 147 12.63 6.24 17.23
C GLU A 147 12.68 6.71 18.68
N ARG A 148 12.25 7.95 18.95
CA ARG A 148 12.24 8.50 20.32
C ARG A 148 11.28 7.76 21.26
N GLU A 149 10.06 7.49 20.83
CA GLU A 149 9.04 6.90 21.72
C GLU A 149 9.20 5.38 21.88
N VAL A 150 9.65 4.67 20.85
CA VAL A 150 9.76 3.22 20.87
C VAL A 150 11.11 2.78 21.45
N LEU A 151 12.24 3.31 20.97
CA LEU A 151 13.56 2.86 21.44
C LEU A 151 13.77 3.16 22.91
N ASN A 152 13.26 4.29 23.42
CA ASN A 152 13.39 4.64 24.84
C ASN A 152 12.56 3.73 25.77
N ARG A 153 11.55 3.02 25.24
CA ARG A 153 10.70 2.12 26.01
C ARG A 153 11.15 0.66 25.95
N ILE A 154 11.98 0.29 24.97
CA ILE A 154 12.51 -1.06 24.86
C ILE A 154 13.66 -1.22 25.86
N ARG A 155 13.47 -2.15 26.81
CA ARG A 155 14.54 -2.64 27.69
C ARG A 155 14.71 -4.11 27.41
N VAL A 156 15.86 -4.48 26.88
CA VAL A 156 16.25 -5.88 26.71
C VAL A 156 17.11 -6.24 27.92
N SER A 157 16.71 -7.23 28.70
CA SER A 157 17.51 -7.72 29.81
C SER A 157 18.54 -8.74 29.34
N ASP A 158 19.62 -8.90 30.11
CA ASP A 158 20.62 -9.95 29.82
C ASP A 158 19.98 -11.35 29.84
N ALA A 159 18.99 -11.57 30.70
CA ALA A 159 18.23 -12.81 30.75
C ALA A 159 17.45 -13.09 29.45
N ASP A 160 16.84 -12.06 28.83
CA ASP A 160 16.16 -12.22 27.54
C ASP A 160 17.15 -12.59 26.41
N ILE A 161 18.38 -12.09 26.49
CA ILE A 161 19.45 -12.41 25.55
C ILE A 161 19.90 -13.86 25.74
N ASP A 162 20.14 -14.28 26.98
CA ASP A 162 20.55 -15.64 27.30
C ASP A 162 19.48 -16.66 26.90
N ASP A 163 18.21 -16.38 27.21
CA ASP A 163 17.05 -17.20 26.80
C ASP A 163 16.97 -17.34 25.27
N LEU A 164 17.22 -16.26 24.53
CA LEU A 164 17.20 -16.28 23.07
C LEU A 164 18.36 -17.11 22.51
N ILE A 165 19.56 -16.97 23.08
CA ILE A 165 20.74 -17.75 22.67
C ILE A 165 20.53 -19.23 22.95
N GLU A 166 19.98 -19.59 24.11
CA GLU A 166 19.68 -20.98 24.46
C GLU A 166 18.63 -21.57 23.51
N LYS A 167 17.52 -20.87 23.28
CA LYS A 167 16.49 -21.28 22.30
C LYS A 167 17.09 -21.47 20.90
N ARG A 168 17.96 -20.56 20.45
CA ARG A 168 18.65 -20.69 19.15
C ARG A 168 19.61 -21.88 19.13
N ARG A 169 20.34 -22.15 20.21
CA ARG A 169 21.25 -23.31 20.31
C ARG A 169 20.47 -24.62 20.29
N ALA A 170 19.35 -24.71 21.00
CA ALA A 170 18.45 -25.85 20.97
C ALA A 170 17.86 -26.08 19.57
N ALA A 171 17.44 -25.01 18.88
CA ALA A 171 16.95 -25.09 17.51
C ALA A 171 18.06 -25.46 16.50
N ALA A 172 19.28 -24.96 16.69
CA ALA A 172 20.43 -25.31 15.85
C ALA A 172 20.88 -26.76 16.05
N GLY A 173 20.77 -27.30 17.26
CA GLY A 173 21.01 -28.73 17.54
C GLY A 173 20.00 -29.66 16.85
N ALA A 174 18.78 -29.18 16.58
CA ALA A 174 17.78 -29.92 15.80
C ALA A 174 18.03 -29.87 14.28
N GLY A 175 18.90 -28.96 13.80
CA GLY A 175 19.30 -28.81 12.40
C GLY A 175 20.67 -29.43 12.08
N ALA A 176 21.19 -30.32 12.93
CA ALA A 176 22.40 -31.06 12.59
C ALA A 176 22.15 -31.84 11.28
N GLU A 177 22.94 -31.57 10.24
CA GLU A 177 22.96 -32.39 9.04
C GLU A 177 23.54 -33.77 9.41
N ILE A 178 22.65 -34.74 9.63
CA ILE A 178 23.04 -36.11 9.97
C ILE A 178 23.28 -36.87 8.67
N ASN A 179 24.49 -37.40 8.48
CA ASN A 179 24.78 -38.31 7.39
C ASN A 179 24.27 -39.72 7.74
N VAL A 180 23.08 -40.07 7.23
CA VAL A 180 22.40 -41.35 7.52
C VAL A 180 22.65 -42.33 6.37
N ALA A 181 23.23 -43.48 6.69
CA ALA A 181 23.23 -44.63 5.80
C ALA A 181 22.11 -45.60 6.20
N GLN A 182 21.22 -45.94 5.27
CA GLN A 182 20.15 -46.91 5.47
C GLN A 182 20.41 -48.17 4.63
N ILE A 183 20.39 -49.34 5.28
CA ILE A 183 20.36 -50.64 4.58
C ILE A 183 18.94 -51.19 4.72
N LEU A 184 18.21 -51.29 3.60
CA LEU A 184 16.87 -51.86 3.55
C LEU A 184 16.95 -53.33 3.14
N VAL A 185 16.67 -54.23 4.08
CA VAL A 185 16.54 -55.66 3.79
C VAL A 185 15.07 -55.94 3.47
N SER A 186 14.76 -56.11 2.18
CA SER A 186 13.39 -56.37 1.73
C SER A 186 12.99 -57.81 2.01
N LEU A 187 11.81 -57.99 2.61
CA LEU A 187 11.17 -59.29 2.86
C LEU A 187 9.85 -59.36 2.08
N PRO A 188 9.54 -60.50 1.42
CA PRO A 188 8.25 -60.69 0.78
C PRO A 188 7.11 -60.74 1.82
N GLU A 189 5.95 -60.17 1.48
CA GLU A 189 4.78 -60.16 2.37
C GLU A 189 4.33 -61.60 2.66
N GLY A 190 4.39 -62.00 3.93
CA GLY A 190 4.11 -63.37 4.40
C GLY A 190 5.33 -64.22 4.76
N ALA A 191 6.53 -63.64 4.87
CA ALA A 191 7.74 -64.37 5.27
C ALA A 191 7.60 -65.03 6.67
N SER A 192 7.78 -66.35 6.75
CA SER A 192 7.78 -67.10 8.01
C SER A 192 8.99 -66.75 8.88
N ASP A 193 8.84 -66.85 10.21
CA ASP A 193 9.87 -66.49 11.22
C ASP A 193 11.28 -67.06 10.95
N ALA A 194 11.37 -68.22 10.28
CA ALA A 194 12.64 -68.82 9.86
C ALA A 194 13.45 -67.96 8.88
N VAL A 195 12.78 -67.27 7.94
CA VAL A 195 13.41 -66.42 6.90
C VAL A 195 13.85 -65.07 7.47
N VAL A 196 13.18 -64.61 8.53
CA VAL A 196 13.54 -63.38 9.26
C VAL A 196 14.80 -63.58 10.12
N GLY A 197 15.01 -64.79 10.65
CA GLY A 197 16.22 -65.13 11.41
C GLY A 197 17.50 -65.17 10.57
N GLU A 198 17.40 -65.71 9.34
CA GLU A 198 18.56 -65.89 8.45
C GLU A 198 19.11 -64.57 7.88
N ARG A 199 18.25 -63.55 7.71
CA ARG A 199 18.65 -62.23 7.19
C ARG A 199 18.98 -61.18 8.27
N ARG A 200 18.95 -61.57 9.55
CA ARG A 200 19.31 -60.71 10.70
C ARG A 200 20.79 -60.82 11.11
N ALA A 201 21.51 -61.85 10.65
CA ALA A 201 22.94 -62.06 10.89
C ALA A 201 23.80 -61.30 9.87
#